data_AF-A0A0A7KTT1-F1
#
_entry.id   AF-A0A0A7KTT1-F1
#
_cell.length_a   1.000
_cell.length_b   1.000
_cell.length_c   1.000
_cell.angle_alpha   90.00
_cell.angle_beta   90.00
_cell.angle_gamma   90.00
#
_symmetry.space_group_name_H-M   'P 1'
#
loop_
_entity.id
_entity.type
_entity.pdbx_description
1 polymer ?
#
loop_
_entity_poly.entity_id
_entity_poly.type
_entity_poly.pdbx_seq_one_letter_code
_entity_poly.pdbx_strand_id
1 'polypeptide(L)'
;MIHLSAIEAGRLLSKHPKAKRVVEQAKKAQQVGTLHQRVLAQLVGLPEPTTELVFHPKRKWRFDYAWEEQMIALEIHGGIHSGGRHTRGRGFVEDRAKMNEASLLGWMVIEATPEHIKSGQLRAWLLAAFNQDQDQRTNP
;
A
#
# COMPACT_ATOMS: atom_id res chain seq x y z
N MET A 1 -15.19 15.09 34.62
CA MET A 1 -14.59 14.74 33.30
C MET A 1 -15.47 15.42 32.25
N ILE A 2 -14.94 16.34 31.44
CA ILE A 2 -15.76 17.02 30.42
C ILE A 2 -15.99 16.02 29.29
N HIS A 3 -17.24 15.61 29.07
CA HIS A 3 -17.61 14.75 27.96
C HIS A 3 -18.16 15.63 26.83
N LEU A 4 -17.36 15.84 25.78
CA LEU A 4 -17.80 16.55 24.57
C LEU A 4 -18.41 15.55 23.59
N SER A 5 -19.55 15.89 23.00
CA SER A 5 -20.08 15.14 21.85
C SER A 5 -19.21 15.35 20.61
N ALA A 6 -19.33 14.44 19.63
CA ALA A 6 -18.60 14.57 18.35
C ALA A 6 -18.92 15.89 17.62
N ILE A 7 -20.16 16.38 17.73
CA ILE A 7 -20.62 17.63 17.13
C ILE A 7 -19.95 18.83 17.81
N GLU A 8 -19.92 18.86 19.15
CA GLU A 8 -19.31 19.95 19.91
C GLU A 8 -17.79 19.98 19.71
N ALA A 9 -17.14 18.82 19.69
CA ALA A 9 -15.73 18.69 19.34
C ALA A 9 -15.47 19.22 17.92
N GLY A 10 -16.34 18.90 16.95
CA GLY A 10 -16.27 19.40 15.58
C GLY A 10 -16.36 20.93 15.49
N ARG A 11 -17.31 21.53 16.22
CA ARG A 11 -17.49 22.99 16.29
C ARG A 11 -16.32 23.69 17.01
N LEU A 12 -15.72 23.06 18.00
CA LEU A 12 -14.54 23.59 18.68
C LEU A 12 -13.32 23.58 17.74
N LEU A 13 -13.08 22.46 17.05
CA LEU A 13 -11.95 22.33 16.13
C LEU A 13 -12.04 23.30 14.93
N SER A 14 -13.25 23.64 14.46
CA SER A 14 -13.39 24.61 13.36
C SER A 14 -12.88 26.01 13.71
N LYS A 15 -12.99 26.40 14.98
CA LYS A 15 -12.47 27.68 15.50
C LYS A 15 -10.95 27.68 15.70
N HIS A 16 -10.31 26.52 15.70
CA HIS A 16 -8.87 26.36 15.95
C HIS A 16 -8.18 25.60 14.80
N PRO A 17 -7.82 26.26 13.70
CA PRO A 17 -7.32 25.60 12.48
C PRO A 17 -6.00 24.83 12.70
N LYS A 18 -5.13 25.31 13.60
CA LYS A 18 -3.91 24.57 13.98
C LYS A 18 -4.25 23.25 14.69
N ALA A 19 -5.17 23.28 15.66
CA ALA A 19 -5.63 22.07 16.35
C ALA A 19 -6.33 21.10 15.40
N LYS A 20 -7.16 21.61 14.49
CA LYS A 20 -7.80 20.81 13.43
C LYS A 20 -6.78 20.05 12.59
N ARG A 21 -5.70 20.71 12.14
CA ARG A 21 -4.62 20.07 11.35
C ARG A 21 -3.93 18.94 12.12
N VAL A 22 -3.63 19.15 13.40
CA VAL A 22 -3.00 18.12 14.25
C VAL A 22 -3.92 16.90 14.39
N VAL A 23 -5.22 17.12 14.64
CA VAL A 23 -6.21 16.03 14.74
C VAL A 23 -6.32 15.25 13.43
N GLU A 24 -6.37 15.93 12.28
CA GLU A 24 -6.44 15.26 10.97
C GLU A 24 -5.16 14.46 10.65
N GLN A 25 -3.98 14.97 11.03
CA GLN A 25 -2.72 14.22 10.91
C GLN A 25 -2.74 12.96 11.77
N ALA A 26 -3.21 13.05 13.02
CA ALA A 26 -3.32 11.90 13.92
C ALA A 26 -4.29 10.83 13.38
N LYS A 27 -5.47 11.24 12.89
CA LYS A 27 -6.42 10.32 12.24
C LYS A 27 -5.81 9.62 11.03
N LYS A 28 -5.09 10.35 10.18
CA LYS A 28 -4.41 9.77 9.02
C LYS A 28 -3.35 8.76 9.44
N ALA A 29 -2.54 9.07 10.46
CA ALA A 29 -1.55 8.13 11.00
C ALA A 29 -2.20 6.86 11.55
N GLN A 30 -3.31 7.00 12.29
CA GLN A 30 -4.09 5.86 12.79
C GLN A 30 -4.66 5.01 11.63
N GLN A 31 -5.18 5.65 10.58
CA GLN A 31 -5.69 4.96 9.40
C GLN A 31 -4.59 4.17 8.69
N VAL A 32 -3.42 4.77 8.50
CA VAL A 32 -2.24 4.10 7.91
C VAL A 32 -1.81 2.91 8.77
N GLY A 33 -1.70 3.09 10.09
CA GLY A 33 -1.36 1.99 11.00
C GLY A 33 -2.37 0.85 10.95
N THR A 34 -3.67 1.18 10.90
CA THR A 34 -4.74 0.17 10.76
C THR A 34 -4.65 -0.58 9.43
N LEU A 35 -4.36 0.12 8.33
CA LEU A 35 -4.18 -0.49 7.02
C LEU A 35 -2.99 -1.44 7.03
N HIS A 36 -1.84 -1.00 7.55
CA HIS A 36 -0.64 -1.80 7.67
C HIS A 36 -0.88 -3.09 8.46
N GLN A 37 -1.55 -3.02 9.61
CA GLN A 37 -1.89 -4.22 10.39
C GLN A 37 -2.78 -5.21 9.61
N ARG A 38 -3.72 -4.72 8.80
CA ARG A 38 -4.57 -5.57 7.95
C ARG A 38 -3.78 -6.22 6.82
N VAL A 39 -2.77 -5.54 6.28
CA VAL A 39 -1.85 -6.13 5.30
C VAL A 39 -1.07 -7.26 5.95
N LEU A 40 -0.41 -7.00 7.08
CA LEU A 40 0.36 -8.01 7.82
C LEU A 40 -0.47 -9.25 8.14
N ALA A 41 -1.72 -9.08 8.56
CA ALA A 41 -2.62 -10.19 8.83
C ALA A 41 -2.85 -11.11 7.61
N GLN A 42 -2.75 -10.59 6.38
CA GLN A 42 -2.88 -11.40 5.15
C GLN A 42 -1.58 -12.07 4.72
N LEU A 43 -0.44 -11.59 5.21
CA LEU A 43 0.87 -12.17 4.91
C LEU A 43 1.20 -13.35 5.84
N VAL A 44 0.46 -13.52 6.94
CA VAL A 44 0.64 -14.65 7.86
C VAL A 44 0.60 -15.99 7.11
N GLY A 45 1.67 -16.77 7.29
CA GLY A 45 1.84 -18.09 6.68
C GLY A 45 2.47 -18.07 5.28
N LEU A 46 2.80 -16.89 4.73
CA LEU A 46 3.70 -16.75 3.59
C LEU A 46 5.15 -16.62 4.09
N PRO A 47 6.17 -16.79 3.22
CA PRO A 47 7.54 -16.43 3.56
C PRO A 47 7.64 -14.99 4.06
N GLU A 48 8.62 -14.68 4.90
CA GLU A 48 8.83 -13.32 5.40
C GLU A 48 9.28 -12.39 4.25
N PRO A 49 8.59 -11.26 4.01
CA PRO A 49 8.96 -10.32 2.96
C PRO A 49 10.06 -9.35 3.42
N THR A 50 10.91 -8.93 2.48
CA THR A 50 11.70 -7.71 2.62
C THR A 50 10.78 -6.49 2.45
N THR A 51 10.77 -5.57 3.42
CA THR A 51 10.03 -4.30 3.30
C THR A 51 10.89 -3.21 2.68
N GLU A 52 10.27 -2.28 1.93
CA GLU A 52 10.95 -1.13 1.34
C GLU A 52 12.14 -1.50 0.43
N LEU A 53 12.07 -2.64 -0.25
CA LEU A 53 13.15 -3.18 -1.08
C LEU A 53 13.40 -2.27 -2.29
N VAL A 54 14.63 -1.74 -2.42
CA VAL A 54 15.06 -1.04 -3.64
C VAL A 54 15.34 -2.05 -4.76
N PHE A 55 14.46 -2.11 -5.76
CA PHE A 55 14.58 -3.13 -6.83
C PHE A 55 15.25 -2.61 -8.11
N HIS A 56 15.22 -1.30 -8.35
CA HIS A 56 15.64 -0.75 -9.63
C HIS A 56 17.11 -0.29 -9.61
N PRO A 57 17.96 -0.70 -10.58
CA PRO A 57 19.42 -0.47 -10.51
C PRO A 57 19.83 1.01 -10.55
N LYS A 58 19.02 1.85 -11.22
CA LYS A 58 19.32 3.28 -11.40
C LYS A 58 18.42 4.23 -10.60
N ARG A 59 17.26 3.76 -10.15
CA ARG A 59 16.20 4.60 -9.57
C ARG A 59 15.96 4.07 -8.17
N LYS A 60 15.78 4.97 -7.20
CA LYS A 60 15.56 4.58 -5.80
C LYS A 60 14.11 4.18 -5.53
N TRP A 61 13.48 3.47 -6.47
CA TRP A 61 12.13 2.93 -6.30
C TRP A 61 12.17 1.73 -5.38
N ARG A 62 11.14 1.64 -4.54
CA ARG A 62 11.01 0.60 -3.51
C ARG A 62 9.72 -0.14 -3.66
N PHE A 63 9.70 -1.43 -3.33
CA PHE A 63 8.47 -2.15 -3.07
C PHE A 63 8.05 -2.01 -1.61
N ASP A 64 6.74 -1.92 -1.33
CA ASP A 64 6.26 -1.96 0.06
C ASP A 64 6.69 -3.29 0.71
N TYR A 65 6.50 -4.40 -0.02
CA TYR A 65 6.93 -5.75 0.36
C TYR A 65 7.45 -6.52 -0.86
N ALA A 66 8.46 -7.36 -0.66
CA ALA A 66 9.02 -8.17 -1.74
C ALA A 66 9.57 -9.52 -1.23
N TRP A 67 9.53 -10.50 -2.12
CA TRP A 67 10.12 -11.82 -1.97
C TRP A 67 11.10 -12.03 -3.12
N GLU A 68 12.36 -11.67 -2.89
CA GLU A 68 13.42 -11.56 -3.90
C GLU A 68 13.69 -12.88 -4.62
N GLU A 69 13.79 -13.97 -3.87
CA GLU A 69 14.02 -15.30 -4.43
C GLU A 69 12.90 -15.74 -5.40
N GLN A 70 11.67 -15.30 -5.13
CA GLN A 70 10.50 -15.63 -5.94
C GLN A 70 10.22 -14.59 -7.02
N MET A 71 10.94 -13.45 -7.05
CA MET A 71 10.64 -12.30 -7.92
C MET A 71 9.17 -11.84 -7.80
N ILE A 72 8.60 -11.90 -6.59
CA ILE A 72 7.24 -11.42 -6.29
C ILE A 72 7.35 -10.14 -5.47
N ALA A 73 6.57 -9.12 -5.84
CA ALA A 73 6.45 -7.88 -5.09
C ALA A 73 4.98 -7.56 -4.80
N LEU A 74 4.75 -6.81 -3.73
CA LEU A 74 3.44 -6.32 -3.33
C LEU A 74 3.50 -4.81 -3.10
N GLU A 75 2.59 -4.08 -3.73
CA GLU A 75 2.39 -2.64 -3.61
C GLU A 75 0.98 -2.33 -3.14
N ILE A 76 0.86 -1.52 -2.08
CA ILE A 76 -0.41 -1.11 -1.49
C ILE A 76 -0.73 0.33 -1.87
N HIS A 77 -1.64 0.49 -2.83
CA HIS A 77 -2.15 1.78 -3.26
C HIS A 77 -3.17 2.33 -2.26
N GLY A 78 -2.68 3.01 -1.23
CA GLY A 78 -3.51 3.71 -0.25
C GLY A 78 -4.09 5.03 -0.80
N GLY A 79 -5.23 5.46 -0.23
CA GLY A 79 -5.77 6.81 -0.48
C GLY A 79 -6.23 7.06 -1.92
N ILE A 80 -6.62 6.01 -2.66
CA ILE A 80 -7.07 6.09 -4.05
C ILE A 80 -8.30 6.99 -4.26
N HIS A 81 -9.08 7.30 -3.21
CA HIS A 81 -10.22 8.23 -3.29
C HIS A 81 -9.91 9.64 -2.76
N SER A 82 -8.67 9.92 -2.36
CA SER A 82 -8.32 11.14 -1.60
C SER A 82 -7.85 12.32 -2.46
N GLY A 83 -7.79 12.19 -3.79
CA GLY A 83 -7.20 13.21 -4.67
C GLY A 83 -5.70 13.46 -4.41
N GLY A 84 -5.03 12.48 -3.81
CA GLY A 84 -3.61 12.51 -3.43
C GLY A 84 -2.66 12.18 -4.59
N ARG A 85 -1.40 11.88 -4.26
CA ARG A 85 -0.34 11.59 -5.23
C ARG A 85 -0.76 10.53 -6.26
N HIS A 86 -1.33 9.42 -5.80
CA HIS A 86 -1.69 8.27 -6.64
C HIS A 86 -2.82 8.55 -7.65
N THR A 87 -3.62 9.60 -7.43
CA THR A 87 -4.71 9.98 -8.35
C THR A 87 -4.45 11.27 -9.12
N ARG A 88 -3.39 12.01 -8.79
CA ARG A 88 -2.96 13.17 -9.60
C ARG A 88 -2.17 12.67 -10.80
N GLY A 89 -2.43 13.25 -11.97
CA GLY A 89 -1.88 12.78 -13.25
C GLY A 89 -0.38 12.49 -13.25
N ARG A 90 0.44 13.40 -12.69
CA ARG A 90 1.90 13.17 -12.59
C ARG A 90 2.26 11.97 -11.73
N GLY A 91 1.67 11.84 -10.54
CA GLY A 91 1.98 10.74 -9.62
C GLY A 91 1.52 9.40 -10.19
N PHE A 92 0.33 9.38 -10.81
CA PHE A 92 -0.17 8.20 -11.51
C PHE A 92 0.77 7.73 -12.63
N VAL A 93 1.25 8.66 -13.47
CA VAL A 93 2.20 8.34 -14.56
C VAL A 93 3.52 7.80 -14.01
N GLU A 94 4.05 8.40 -12.95
CA GLU A 94 5.27 7.91 -12.29
C GLU A 94 5.09 6.52 -11.67
N ASP A 95 3.93 6.23 -11.08
CA ASP A 95 3.62 4.91 -10.53
C ASP A 95 3.52 3.85 -11.64
N ARG A 96 2.89 4.16 -12.79
CA ARG A 96 2.88 3.23 -13.94
C ARG A 96 4.27 2.96 -14.49
N ALA A 97 5.12 3.98 -14.58
CA ALA A 97 6.51 3.80 -15.00
C ALA A 97 7.28 2.87 -14.04
N LYS A 98 7.09 3.05 -12.72
CA LYS A 98 7.68 2.17 -11.69
C LYS A 98 7.24 0.72 -11.87
N MET A 99 5.94 0.47 -12.07
CA MET A 99 5.40 -0.89 -12.22
C MET A 99 5.87 -1.55 -13.52
N ASN A 100 5.87 -0.82 -14.64
CA ASN A 100 6.36 -1.38 -15.90
C ASN A 100 7.83 -1.76 -15.83
N GLU A 101 8.67 -0.92 -15.23
CA GLU A 101 10.11 -1.22 -15.05
C GLU A 101 10.34 -2.41 -14.12
N ALA A 102 9.51 -2.57 -13.08
CA ALA A 102 9.51 -3.79 -12.26
C ALA A 102 9.22 -5.03 -13.10
N SER A 103 8.16 -5.00 -13.91
CA SER A 103 7.80 -6.13 -14.80
C SER A 103 8.90 -6.43 -15.82
N LEU A 104 9.52 -5.41 -16.42
CA LEU A 104 10.64 -5.59 -17.35
C LEU A 104 11.88 -6.20 -16.68
N LEU A 105 12.05 -6.01 -15.37
CA LEU A 105 13.09 -6.64 -14.56
C LEU A 105 12.69 -8.05 -14.08
N GLY A 106 11.56 -8.60 -14.54
CA GLY A 106 11.11 -9.95 -14.22
C GLY A 106 10.29 -10.06 -12.93
N TRP A 107 9.88 -8.94 -12.33
CA TRP A 107 9.05 -8.97 -11.13
C TRP A 107 7.58 -9.20 -11.47
N MET A 108 6.97 -10.14 -10.76
CA MET A 108 5.52 -10.24 -10.63
C MET A 108 5.06 -9.29 -9.53
N VAL A 109 4.44 -8.18 -9.90
CA VAL A 109 3.97 -7.18 -8.94
C VAL A 109 2.47 -7.33 -8.71
N ILE A 110 2.09 -7.61 -7.48
CA ILE A 110 0.70 -7.58 -7.03
C ILE A 110 0.38 -6.16 -6.53
N GLU A 111 -0.46 -5.44 -7.27
CA GLU A 111 -0.94 -4.11 -6.89
C GLU A 111 -2.30 -4.23 -6.18
N ALA A 112 -2.35 -3.88 -4.88
CA ALA A 112 -3.55 -4.01 -4.07
C ALA A 112 -4.03 -2.67 -3.50
N THR A 113 -5.33 -2.58 -3.23
CA THR A 113 -5.96 -1.41 -2.60
C THR A 113 -6.54 -1.80 -1.24
N PRO A 114 -6.94 -0.82 -0.38
CA PRO A 114 -7.65 -1.11 0.86
C PRO A 114 -8.89 -2.00 0.69
N GLU A 115 -9.58 -1.91 -0.46
CA GLU A 115 -10.74 -2.74 -0.80
C GLU A 115 -10.35 -4.20 -1.05
N HIS A 116 -9.23 -4.46 -1.74
CA HIS A 116 -8.69 -5.82 -1.95
C HIS A 116 -8.24 -6.45 -0.63
N ILE A 117 -7.73 -5.64 0.30
CA ILE A 117 -7.38 -6.09 1.64
C ILE A 117 -8.66 -6.41 2.43
N LYS A 118 -9.66 -5.53 2.41
CA LYS A 118 -10.92 -5.74 3.13
C LYS A 118 -11.65 -7.01 2.68
N SER A 119 -11.62 -7.33 1.39
CA SER A 119 -12.28 -8.50 0.81
C SER A 119 -11.50 -9.80 0.92
N GLY A 120 -10.20 -9.75 1.29
CA GLY A 120 -9.31 -10.92 1.28
C GLY A 120 -8.77 -11.31 -0.10
N GLN A 121 -9.10 -10.53 -1.14
CA GLN A 121 -8.65 -10.76 -2.51
C GLN A 121 -7.12 -10.67 -2.64
N LEU A 122 -6.47 -9.79 -1.86
CA LEU A 122 -5.01 -9.69 -1.82
C LEU A 122 -4.37 -11.05 -1.49
N ARG A 123 -4.82 -11.70 -0.42
CA ARG A 123 -4.30 -13.02 -0.02
C ARG A 123 -4.49 -14.07 -1.12
N ALA A 124 -5.65 -14.07 -1.81
CA ALA A 124 -5.90 -14.99 -2.90
C ALA A 124 -4.90 -14.82 -4.05
N TRP A 125 -4.58 -13.57 -4.42
CA TRP A 125 -3.56 -13.30 -5.44
C TRP A 125 -2.15 -13.69 -5.01
N LEU A 126 -1.77 -13.43 -3.75
CA LEU A 126 -0.47 -13.84 -3.23
C LEU A 126 -0.31 -15.36 -3.27
N LEU A 127 -1.31 -16.11 -2.80
CA LEU A 127 -1.27 -17.57 -2.87
C LEU A 127 -1.17 -18.08 -4.31
N ALA A 128 -1.89 -17.47 -5.25
CA ALA A 128 -1.76 -17.81 -6.66
C ALA A 128 -0.34 -17.51 -7.19
N ALA A 129 0.24 -16.37 -6.85
CA ALA A 129 1.59 -15.99 -7.24
C ALA A 129 2.64 -16.98 -6.71
N PHE A 130 2.55 -17.38 -5.44
CA PHE A 130 3.46 -18.36 -4.84
C PHE A 130 3.33 -19.77 -5.42
N ASN A 131 2.15 -20.14 -5.92
CA ASN A 131 1.89 -21.46 -6.50
C ASN A 131 2.21 -21.56 -8.00
N GLN A 132 2.57 -20.46 -8.67
CA GLN A 132 3.02 -20.52 -10.06
C GLN A 132 4.46 -21.03 -10.14
N ASP A 133 4.68 -22.12 -10.87
CA ASP A 133 6.02 -22.62 -11.18
C ASP A 133 6.87 -21.54 -11.84
N GLN A 134 8.12 -21.40 -11.39
CA GLN A 134 9.10 -20.46 -11.95
C GLN A 134 9.29 -20.66 -13.47
N ASP A 135 9.21 -21.90 -13.94
CA ASP A 135 9.39 -22.27 -15.36
C ASP A 135 8.25 -21.79 -16.27
N GLN A 136 7.05 -21.55 -15.73
CA GLN A 136 5.94 -20.96 -16.50
C GLN A 136 6.04 -19.44 -16.63
N ARG A 137 6.96 -18.79 -15.91
CA ARG A 137 7.12 -17.32 -15.88
C ARG A 137 8.10 -16.81 -16.94
N THR A 138 8.99 -17.66 -17.44
CA THR A 138 10.07 -17.29 -18.38
C THR A 138 9.77 -17.60 -19.84
N ASN A 139 8.65 -18.29 -20.14
CA ASN A 139 8.18 -18.53 -21.50
C ASN A 139 6.99 -17.62 -21.83
N PRO A 140 7.17 -16.59 -22.69
CA PRO A 140 6.08 -15.73 -23.14
C PRO A 140 5.08 -16.44 -24.07
#